data_AF-A0A4Q5SLW1-F1
#
_entry.id   AF-A0A4Q5SLW1-F1
#
_cell.length_a   1.000
_cell.length_b   1.000
_cell.length_c   1.000
_cell.angle_alpha   90.00
_cell.angle_beta   90.00
_cell.angle_gamma   90.00
#
_symmetry.space_group_name_H-M   'P 1'
#
loop_
_entity.id
_entity.type
_entity.pdbx_description
1 polymer ?
#
loop_
_entity_poly.entity_id
_entity_poly.type
_entity_poly.pdbx_seq_one_letter_code
_entity_poly.pdbx_strand_id
1 'polypeptide(L)'
;MGMSYKALKNQTKARECFENAVKEALSPSIDTYYGEIADSYEKSGKYKSSAIAYQKALQFNERPLTLYLLAILYDEKIKSTKSAVKYYKRYLSSNPPESHQQYIIFAKERLKILGK
;
A
#
# COMPACT_ATOMS: atom_id res chain seq x y z
N MET A 1 5.73 -19.27 51.11
CA MET A 1 5.69 -17.91 50.52
C MET A 1 6.66 -17.76 49.33
N GLY A 2 6.69 -18.69 48.36
CA GLY A 2 7.74 -18.70 47.32
C GLY A 2 7.28 -18.95 45.88
N MET A 3 6.00 -19.25 45.62
CA MET A 3 5.54 -19.59 44.27
C MET A 3 4.91 -18.41 43.51
N SER A 4 4.48 -17.37 44.21
CA SER A 4 3.73 -16.23 43.61
C SER A 4 4.62 -15.24 42.85
N TYR A 5 5.91 -15.12 43.23
CA TYR A 5 6.84 -14.19 42.59
C TYR A 5 7.33 -14.66 41.20
N LYS A 6 7.34 -15.97 40.94
CA LYS A 6 7.78 -16.53 39.65
C LYS A 6 6.74 -16.31 38.55
N ALA A 7 5.45 -16.28 38.90
CA ALA A 7 4.34 -16.02 37.98
C ALA A 7 4.28 -14.54 37.55
N LEU A 8 4.48 -13.61 38.49
CA LEU A 8 4.44 -12.16 38.21
C LEU A 8 5.62 -11.67 37.36
N LYS A 9 6.82 -12.26 37.52
CA LYS A 9 8.01 -11.93 36.72
C LYS A 9 7.95 -12.47 35.29
N ASN A 10 7.08 -13.43 35.02
CA ASN A 10 6.88 -14.03 33.69
C ASN A 10 5.72 -13.37 32.92
N GLN A 11 4.77 -12.75 33.64
CA GLN A 11 3.67 -11.99 33.03
C GLN A 11 4.15 -10.76 32.27
N THR A 12 5.17 -10.05 32.76
CA THR A 12 5.78 -8.90 32.06
C THR A 12 6.53 -9.33 30.80
N LYS A 13 7.33 -10.39 30.86
CA LYS A 13 8.00 -10.96 29.67
C LYS A 13 7.01 -11.55 28.67
N ALA A 14 5.94 -12.19 29.14
CA ALA A 14 4.88 -12.69 28.27
C ALA A 14 4.18 -11.54 27.54
N ARG A 15 3.85 -10.43 28.24
CA ARG A 15 3.31 -9.22 27.59
C ARG A 15 4.25 -8.66 26.53
N GLU A 16 5.55 -8.58 26.82
CA GLU A 16 6.55 -8.08 25.87
C GLU A 16 6.72 -9.02 24.66
N CYS A 17 6.71 -10.34 24.88
CA CYS A 17 6.68 -11.34 23.80
C CYS A 17 5.38 -11.28 22.99
N PHE A 18 4.24 -11.04 23.62
CA PHE A 18 2.97 -10.86 22.90
C PHE A 18 2.92 -9.53 22.15
N GLU A 19 3.45 -8.43 22.69
CA GLU A 19 3.54 -7.15 21.98
C GLU A 19 4.51 -7.22 20.81
N ASN A 20 5.64 -7.94 20.95
CA ASN A 20 6.58 -8.18 19.86
C ASN A 20 6.04 -9.16 18.82
N ALA A 21 5.38 -10.25 19.25
CA ALA A 21 4.73 -11.18 18.34
C ALA A 21 3.52 -10.55 17.63
N VAL A 22 2.80 -9.66 18.30
CA VAL A 22 1.74 -8.85 17.67
C VAL A 22 2.37 -7.80 16.75
N LYS A 23 3.50 -7.16 17.08
CA LYS A 23 4.24 -6.28 16.15
C LYS A 23 4.77 -7.03 14.92
N GLU A 24 5.29 -8.24 15.08
CA GLU A 24 5.81 -9.07 13.98
C GLU A 24 4.67 -9.70 13.17
N ALA A 25 3.56 -10.10 13.80
CA ALA A 25 2.36 -10.58 13.11
C ALA A 25 1.52 -9.45 12.49
N LEU A 26 1.67 -8.20 12.96
CA LEU A 26 1.14 -6.97 12.35
C LEU A 26 2.10 -6.37 11.31
N SER A 27 3.24 -7.03 11.04
CA SER A 27 4.21 -6.64 10.02
C SER A 27 4.15 -7.68 8.89
N PRO A 28 3.22 -7.55 7.92
CA PRO A 28 3.03 -6.35 7.09
C PRO A 28 1.59 -5.85 7.11
N SER A 29 1.41 -4.52 7.10
CA SER A 29 0.12 -3.89 6.81
C SER A 29 -0.48 -4.58 5.57
N ILE A 30 -1.70 -5.12 5.63
CA ILE A 30 -2.28 -5.98 4.59
C ILE A 30 -2.19 -5.34 3.18
N ASP A 31 -2.24 -4.01 3.13
CA ASP A 31 -1.95 -3.21 1.93
C ASP A 31 -0.55 -3.45 1.34
N THR A 32 0.48 -3.55 2.16
CA THR A 32 1.87 -3.85 1.77
C THR A 32 1.97 -5.26 1.21
N TYR A 33 1.31 -6.25 1.83
CA TYR A 33 1.23 -7.62 1.30
C TYR A 33 0.60 -7.66 -0.09
N TYR A 34 -0.52 -6.97 -0.30
CA TYR A 34 -1.13 -6.88 -1.62
C TYR A 34 -0.31 -6.04 -2.61
N GLY A 35 0.50 -5.08 -2.14
CA GLY A 35 1.47 -4.36 -2.95
C GLY A 35 2.58 -5.27 -3.49
N GLU A 36 3.14 -6.14 -2.63
CA GLU A 36 4.13 -7.15 -3.04
C GLU A 36 3.54 -8.16 -4.06
N ILE A 37 2.29 -8.58 -3.86
CA ILE A 37 1.59 -9.41 -4.85
C ILE A 37 1.44 -8.66 -6.18
N ALA A 38 1.10 -7.38 -6.13
CA ALA A 38 0.95 -6.55 -7.32
C ALA A 38 2.27 -6.44 -8.09
N ASP A 39 3.38 -6.16 -7.39
CA ASP A 39 4.73 -6.11 -7.98
C ASP A 39 5.15 -7.46 -8.59
N SER A 40 4.89 -8.56 -7.90
CA SER A 40 5.13 -9.92 -8.43
C SER A 40 4.36 -10.17 -9.73
N TYR A 41 3.09 -9.73 -9.79
CA TYR A 41 2.28 -9.82 -11.01
C TYR A 41 2.80 -8.90 -12.13
N GLU A 42 3.30 -7.70 -11.81
CA GLU A 42 3.93 -6.81 -12.81
C GLU A 42 5.18 -7.45 -13.42
N LYS A 43 6.08 -8.00 -12.59
CA LYS A 43 7.28 -8.73 -13.02
C LYS A 43 6.92 -9.94 -13.89
N SER A 44 5.78 -10.56 -13.62
CA SER A 44 5.25 -11.69 -14.40
C SER A 44 4.48 -11.25 -15.67
N GLY A 45 4.39 -9.96 -15.97
CA GLY A 45 3.63 -9.40 -17.10
C GLY A 45 2.10 -9.47 -16.93
N LYS A 46 1.60 -9.88 -15.75
CA LYS A 46 0.18 -10.05 -15.44
C LYS A 46 -0.43 -8.75 -14.92
N TYR A 47 -0.38 -7.69 -15.72
CA TYR A 47 -0.75 -6.33 -15.30
C TYR A 47 -2.20 -6.19 -14.80
N LYS A 48 -3.16 -6.89 -15.42
CA LYS A 48 -4.57 -6.88 -14.94
C LYS A 48 -4.70 -7.48 -13.53
N SER A 49 -3.98 -8.56 -13.24
CA SER A 49 -3.96 -9.17 -11.90
C SER A 49 -3.25 -8.28 -10.89
N SER A 50 -2.17 -7.62 -11.30
CA SER A 50 -1.50 -6.60 -10.49
C SER A 50 -2.46 -5.46 -10.10
N ALA A 51 -3.25 -4.96 -11.05
CA ALA A 51 -4.23 -3.91 -10.76
C ALA A 51 -5.28 -4.35 -9.74
N ILE A 52 -5.75 -5.61 -9.80
CA ILE A 52 -6.68 -6.17 -8.81
C ILE A 52 -6.00 -6.25 -7.43
N ALA A 53 -4.72 -6.63 -7.37
CA ALA A 53 -3.98 -6.70 -6.11
C ALA A 53 -3.80 -5.31 -5.49
N TYR A 54 -3.40 -4.29 -6.25
CA TYR A 54 -3.37 -2.91 -5.76
C TYR A 54 -4.75 -2.41 -5.33
N GLN A 55 -5.82 -2.74 -6.06
CA GLN A 55 -7.18 -2.38 -5.64
C GLN A 55 -7.55 -3.03 -4.30
N LYS A 56 -7.16 -4.29 -4.07
CA LYS A 56 -7.33 -4.93 -2.77
C LYS A 56 -6.51 -4.23 -1.70
N ALA A 57 -5.25 -3.88 -1.98
CA ALA A 57 -4.43 -3.11 -1.04
C ALA A 57 -5.13 -1.83 -0.57
N LEU A 58 -5.72 -1.09 -1.52
CA LEU A 58 -6.47 0.13 -1.25
C LEU A 58 -7.77 -0.08 -0.46
N GLN A 59 -8.34 -1.30 -0.43
CA GLN A 59 -9.49 -1.62 0.43
C GLN A 59 -9.11 -1.72 1.91
N PHE A 60 -7.86 -2.10 2.21
CA PHE A 60 -7.36 -2.20 3.59
C PHE A 60 -6.79 -0.87 4.07
N ASN A 61 -5.98 -0.22 3.22
CA ASN A 61 -5.41 1.08 3.53
C ASN A 61 -5.25 1.90 2.25
N GLU A 62 -5.93 3.04 2.19
CA GLU A 62 -5.82 3.96 1.07
C GLU A 62 -4.53 4.79 1.19
N ARG A 63 -3.41 4.22 0.73
CA ARG A 63 -2.15 4.94 0.66
C ARG A 63 -2.06 5.75 -0.64
N PRO A 64 -1.66 7.03 -0.58
CA PRO A 64 -1.44 7.85 -1.78
C PRO A 64 -0.46 7.18 -2.76
N LEU A 65 0.61 6.58 -2.25
CA LEU A 65 1.60 5.91 -3.11
C LEU A 65 0.99 4.74 -3.90
N THR A 66 0.13 3.94 -3.28
CA THR A 66 -0.56 2.83 -3.94
C THR A 66 -1.53 3.32 -5.02
N LEU A 67 -2.23 4.44 -4.79
CA LEU A 67 -3.08 5.08 -5.81
C LEU A 67 -2.25 5.52 -7.03
N TYR A 68 -1.08 6.09 -6.78
CA TYR A 68 -0.16 6.53 -7.82
C TYR A 68 0.40 5.36 -8.65
N LEU A 69 0.86 4.29 -7.99
CA LEU A 69 1.35 3.08 -8.66
C LEU A 69 0.26 2.42 -9.52
N LEU A 70 -0.96 2.32 -8.99
CA LEU A 70 -2.10 1.81 -9.74
C LEU A 70 -2.42 2.68 -10.97
N ALA A 71 -2.29 4.01 -10.86
CA ALA A 71 -2.49 4.92 -11.97
C ALA A 71 -1.45 4.70 -13.09
N ILE A 72 -0.16 4.60 -12.74
CA ILE A 72 0.92 4.29 -13.70
C ILE A 72 0.69 2.94 -14.36
N LEU A 73 0.34 1.90 -13.59
CA LEU A 73 0.07 0.58 -14.13
C LEU A 73 -1.03 0.62 -15.19
N TYR A 74 -2.10 1.38 -14.92
CA TYR A 74 -3.18 1.56 -15.90
C TYR A 74 -2.74 2.34 -17.14
N ASP A 75 -1.88 3.33 -16.97
CA ASP A 75 -1.41 4.23 -18.01
C ASP A 75 -0.41 3.54 -18.95
N GLU A 76 0.66 2.96 -18.40
CA GLU A 76 1.78 2.43 -19.17
C GLU A 76 1.58 0.98 -19.59
N LYS A 77 1.06 0.13 -18.70
CA LYS A 77 1.04 -1.32 -18.91
C LYS A 77 -0.29 -1.81 -19.46
N ILE A 78 -1.40 -1.35 -18.87
CA ILE A 78 -2.75 -1.76 -19.28
C ILE A 78 -3.29 -0.88 -20.42
N LYS A 79 -2.74 0.32 -20.61
CA LYS A 79 -3.15 1.32 -21.61
C LYS A 79 -4.64 1.71 -21.50
N SER A 80 -5.15 1.78 -20.27
CA SER A 80 -6.51 2.21 -19.96
C SER A 80 -6.53 3.66 -19.48
N THR A 81 -6.59 4.59 -20.44
CA THR A 81 -6.61 6.05 -20.17
C THR A 81 -7.70 6.44 -19.17
N LYS A 82 -8.92 5.89 -19.31
CA LYS A 82 -10.04 6.19 -18.40
C LYS A 82 -9.71 5.83 -16.95
N SER A 83 -9.13 4.65 -16.74
CA SER A 83 -8.77 4.18 -15.40
C SER A 83 -7.58 4.96 -14.85
N ALA A 84 -6.54 5.20 -15.67
CA ALA A 84 -5.38 5.99 -15.29
C ALA A 84 -5.79 7.39 -14.80
N VAL A 85 -6.62 8.11 -15.57
CA VAL A 85 -7.14 9.43 -15.19
C VAL A 85 -7.90 9.38 -13.87
N LYS A 86 -8.75 8.36 -13.67
CA LYS A 86 -9.50 8.16 -12.42
C LYS A 86 -8.56 8.05 -11.21
N TYR A 87 -7.53 7.22 -11.30
CA TYR A 87 -6.62 6.97 -10.18
C TYR A 87 -5.63 8.12 -9.95
N TYR A 88 -5.12 8.79 -10.98
CA TYR A 88 -4.31 10.01 -10.80
C TYR A 88 -5.09 11.13 -10.10
N LYS A 89 -6.38 11.34 -10.47
CA LYS A 89 -7.24 12.31 -9.78
C LYS A 89 -7.45 11.94 -8.31
N ARG A 90 -7.70 10.66 -8.03
CA ARG A 90 -7.88 10.17 -6.66
C ARG A 90 -6.60 10.30 -5.84
N TYR A 91 -5.44 10.02 -6.42
CA TYR A 91 -4.13 10.27 -5.82
C TYR A 91 -3.98 11.74 -5.42
N LEU A 92 -4.22 12.69 -6.33
CA LEU A 92 -4.14 14.12 -6.02
C LEU A 92 -5.18 14.55 -4.97
N SER A 93 -6.35 13.91 -4.94
CA SER A 93 -7.40 14.19 -3.95
C SER A 93 -7.09 13.60 -2.57
N SER A 94 -6.19 12.61 -2.49
CA SER A 94 -5.76 12.00 -1.21
C SER A 94 -4.80 12.88 -0.39
N ASN A 95 -4.57 14.13 -0.82
CA ASN A 95 -3.60 15.06 -0.23
C ASN A 95 -2.25 14.40 0.07
N PRO A 96 -1.54 13.94 -0.97
CA PRO A 96 -0.24 13.29 -0.81
C PRO A 96 0.74 14.21 -0.06
N PRO A 97 1.61 13.64 0.79
CA PRO A 97 2.57 14.41 1.56
C PRO A 97 3.53 15.18 0.65
N GLU A 98 4.13 16.25 1.18
CA GLU A 98 5.08 17.08 0.44
C GLU A 98 6.30 16.29 -0.07
N SER A 99 6.70 15.22 0.65
CA SER A 99 7.74 14.28 0.19
C SER A 99 7.42 13.62 -1.15
N HIS A 100 6.15 13.61 -1.56
CA HIS A 100 5.69 13.09 -2.85
C HIS A 100 5.59 14.17 -3.94
N GLN A 101 6.17 15.36 -3.76
CA GLN A 101 6.07 16.48 -4.71
C GLN A 101 6.37 16.08 -6.17
N GLN A 102 7.38 15.24 -6.39
CA GLN A 102 7.73 14.76 -7.74
C GLN A 102 6.59 13.94 -8.36
N TYR A 103 5.97 13.05 -7.59
CA TYR A 103 4.82 12.25 -8.03
C TYR A 103 3.58 13.13 -8.28
N ILE A 104 3.39 14.19 -7.48
CA ILE A 104 2.31 15.18 -7.68
C ILE A 104 2.49 15.91 -9.01
N ILE A 105 3.70 16.38 -9.29
CA ILE A 105 4.03 17.07 -10.56
C ILE A 105 3.79 16.12 -11.73
N PHE A 106 4.31 14.91 -11.66
CA PHE A 106 4.13 13.91 -12.70
C PHE A 106 2.65 13.59 -12.95
N ALA A 107 1.88 13.32 -11.90
CA ALA A 107 0.45 13.02 -12.02
C ALA A 107 -0.33 14.18 -12.66
N LYS A 108 -0.01 15.44 -12.33
CA LYS A 108 -0.64 16.62 -12.94
C LYS A 108 -0.30 16.76 -14.41
N GLU A 109 0.97 16.63 -14.79
CA GLU A 109 1.40 16.69 -16.18
C GLU A 109 0.77 15.57 -17.00
N ARG A 110 0.77 14.35 -16.45
CA ARG A 110 0.18 13.20 -17.11
C ARG A 110 -1.32 13.35 -17.30
N LEU A 111 -2.04 13.91 -16.33
CA LEU A 111 -3.46 14.23 -16.47
C LEU A 111 -3.75 15.25 -17.58
N LYS A 112 -2.88 16.25 -17.80
CA LYS A 112 -3.03 17.19 -18.92
C LYS A 112 -2.88 16.51 -20.28
N ILE A 113 -2.00 15.51 -20.36
CA ILE A 113 -1.76 14.73 -21.58
C ILE A 113 -2.93 13.79 -21.84
N LEU A 114 -3.40 13.06 -20.81
CA LEU A 114 -4.47 12.06 -20.92
C LEU A 114 -5.88 12.67 -21.03
N GLY A 115 -6.04 13.95 -20.71
CA GLY A 115 -7.30 14.70 -20.80
C GLY A 115 -7.51 15.47 -22.10
N LYS A 116 -6.54 15.42 -23.03
CA LYS A 116 -6.65 15.91 -24.41
C LYS A 116 -7.08 14.79 -25.34
#